data_AF-A0A1B9Y1G3-F1
#
_entry.id   AF-A0A1B9Y1G3-F1
#
_cell.length_a   1.000
_cell.length_b   1.000
_cell.length_c   1.000
_cell.angle_alpha   90.00
_cell.angle_beta   90.00
_cell.angle_gamma   90.00
#
_symmetry.space_group_name_H-M   'P 1'
#
loop_
_entity.id
_entity.type
_entity.pdbx_description
1 polymer ?
#
loop_
_entity_poly.entity_id
_entity_poly.type
_entity_poly.pdbx_seq_one_letter_code
_entity_poly.pdbx_strand_id
1 'polypeptide(L)' 'MKTLIKILFAIFLCWMAIGAYLLNTNHSKAQIIMGLGVLFMAFILMPIFIYYRYRDNKYKKYIINDKKIKEWIDNSNE' A
#
# COMPACT_ATOMS: atom_id res chain seq x y z
N MET A 1 1.18 -0.57 -14.72
CA MET A 1 1.04 0.14 -13.42
C MET A 1 0.80 -0.78 -12.22
N LYS A 2 0.19 -1.98 -12.37
CA LYS A 2 0.25 -3.06 -11.34
C LYS A 2 1.67 -3.63 -11.16
N THR A 3 2.45 -3.61 -12.24
CA THR A 3 3.83 -4.10 -12.32
C THR A 3 4.81 -3.31 -11.48
N LEU A 4 4.69 -1.98 -11.44
CA LEU A 4 5.59 -1.10 -10.66
C LEU A 4 5.52 -1.41 -9.16
N ILE A 5 4.31 -1.57 -8.62
CA ILE A 5 4.12 -1.95 -7.21
C ILE A 5 4.57 -3.40 -6.96
N LYS A 6 4.30 -4.33 -7.89
CA LYS A 6 4.83 -5.69 -7.77
C LYS A 6 6.36 -5.72 -7.72
N ILE A 7 7.02 -4.91 -8.55
CA ILE A 7 8.48 -4.76 -8.57
C ILE A 7 8.98 -4.14 -7.27
N LEU A 8 8.34 -3.06 -6.80
CA LEU A 8 8.69 -2.40 -5.54
C LEU A 8 8.56 -3.35 -4.33
N PHE A 9 7.51 -4.18 -4.34
CA PHE A 9 7.29 -5.20 -3.32
C PHE A 9 8.30 -6.35 -3.39
N ALA A 10 8.70 -6.77 -4.60
CA ALA A 10 9.75 -7.77 -4.78
C ALA A 10 11.12 -7.26 -4.29
N ILE A 11 11.46 -6.00 -4.59
CA ILE A 11 12.68 -5.36 -4.09
C ILE A 11 12.67 -5.29 -2.55
N PHE A 12 11.51 -4.97 -1.95
CA PHE A 12 11.35 -4.97 -0.50
C PHE A 12 11.58 -6.36 0.13
N LEU A 13 11.06 -7.42 -0.48
CA LEU A 13 11.28 -8.80 -0.05
C LEU A 13 12.78 -9.18 -0.11
N CYS A 14 13.47 -8.83 -1.19
CA CYS A 14 14.92 -9.03 -1.30
C CYS A 14 15.68 -8.26 -0.21
N TRP A 15 15.30 -7.00 0.04
CA TRP A 15 15.91 -6.16 1.07
C TRP A 15 15.70 -6.75 2.48
N MET A 16 14.50 -7.27 2.76
CA MET A 16 14.19 -7.92 4.03
C MET A 16 15.01 -9.20 4.22
N ALA A 17 15.17 -10.01 3.15
CA ALA A 17 16.00 -11.21 3.17
C ALA A 17 17.48 -10.89 3.42
N ILE A 18 18.00 -9.82 2.78
CA ILE A 18 19.37 -9.33 3.00
C ILE A 18 19.53 -8.83 4.44
N GLY A 19 18.58 -8.05 4.95
CA GLY A 19 18.57 -7.58 6.34
C GLY A 19 18.59 -8.72 7.35
N ALA A 20 17.79 -9.77 7.12
CA ALA A 20 17.74 -10.96 7.96
C ALA A 20 19.04 -11.77 7.90
N TYR A 21 19.63 -11.91 6.71
CA TYR A 21 20.94 -12.55 6.55
C TYR A 21 22.04 -11.80 7.30
N LEU A 22 22.08 -10.46 7.18
CA LEU A 22 23.04 -9.62 7.91
C LEU A 22 22.83 -9.71 9.44
N LEU A 23 21.59 -9.84 9.90
CA LEU A 23 21.30 -10.01 11.33
C LEU A 23 21.89 -11.33 11.87
N ASN A 24 21.76 -12.42 11.11
CA ASN A 24 22.34 -13.72 11.48
C ASN A 24 23.87 -13.68 11.55
N THR A 25 24.52 -12.82 10.75
CA THR A 25 25.99 -12.62 10.81
C THR A 25 26.47 -11.77 11.99
N ASN A 26 25.57 -11.35 12.91
CA ASN A 26 25.89 -10.48 14.06
C ASN A 26 26.62 -9.18 13.69
N HIS A 27 26.46 -8.70 12.46
CA HIS A 27 27.02 -7.42 12.06
C HIS A 27 26.30 -6.29 12.81
N SER A 28 27.05 -5.49 13.58
CA SER A 28 26.52 -4.36 14.36
C SER A 28 25.64 -3.38 13.55
N LYS A 29 25.82 -3.30 12.22
CA LYS A 29 25.02 -2.43 11.33
C LYS A 29 23.74 -3.07 10.80
N ALA A 30 23.51 -4.37 11.05
CA ALA A 30 22.36 -5.11 10.54
C ALA A 30 21.04 -4.53 11.05
N GLN A 31 20.98 -4.14 12.31
CA GLN A 31 19.78 -3.59 12.94
C GLN A 31 19.39 -2.23 12.33
N ILE A 32 20.39 -1.41 11.98
CA ILE A 32 20.18 -0.12 11.30
C ILE A 32 19.65 -0.36 9.89
N ILE A 33 20.27 -1.26 9.12
CA ILE A 33 19.87 -1.58 7.74
C ILE A 33 18.44 -2.16 7.69
N MET A 34 18.10 -2.99 8.67
CA MET A 34 16.76 -3.55 8.82
C MET A 34 15.73 -2.48 9.17
N GLY A 35 16.05 -1.61 10.14
CA GLY A 35 15.19 -0.47 10.50
C GLY A 35 14.98 0.52 9.36
N LEU A 36 16.03 0.82 8.59
CA LEU A 36 15.97 1.68 7.41
C LEU A 36 15.09 1.07 6.30
N GLY A 37 15.15 -0.26 6.12
CA GLY A 37 14.28 -0.98 5.20
C GLY A 37 12.80 -0.92 5.61
N VAL A 38 12.49 -1.05 6.90
CA VAL A 38 11.13 -0.91 7.42
C VAL A 38 10.64 0.55 7.31
N LEU A 39 11.51 1.52 7.57
CA LEU A 39 11.17 2.94 7.44
C LEU A 39 10.89 3.31 5.98
N PHE A 40 11.70 2.81 5.04
CA PHE A 40 11.43 2.93 3.60
C PHE A 40 10.07 2.33 3.24
N MET A 41 9.73 1.15 3.76
CA MET A 41 8.44 0.51 3.52
C MET A 41 7.26 1.36 4.03
N ALA A 42 7.38 1.88 5.25
CA ALA A 42 6.34 2.68 5.87
C ALA A 42 6.12 4.02 5.15
N PHE A 43 7.19 4.72 4.79
CA PHE A 43 7.09 6.07 4.23
C PHE A 43 7.01 6.14 2.71
N ILE A 44 7.48 5.12 1.98
CA ILE A 44 7.46 5.13 0.51
C ILE A 44 6.43 4.14 0.00
N LEU A 45 6.51 2.88 0.43
CA LEU A 45 5.63 1.85 -0.14
C LEU A 45 4.16 2.05 0.26
N MET A 46 3.88 2.40 1.53
CA MET A 46 2.51 2.63 1.99
C MET A 46 1.78 3.77 1.23
N PRO A 47 2.32 5.01 1.13
CA PRO A 47 1.62 6.08 0.41
C PRO A 47 1.52 5.82 -1.10
N ILE A 48 2.54 5.22 -1.72
CA ILE A 48 2.46 4.80 -3.14
C ILE A 48 1.39 3.74 -3.36
N PHE A 49 1.26 2.79 -2.44
CA PHE A 49 0.25 1.74 -2.51
C PHE A 49 -1.16 2.33 -2.42
N ILE A 50 -1.38 3.25 -1.46
CA ILE A 50 -2.64 3.97 -1.31
C ILE A 50 -2.93 4.79 -2.56
N TYR A 51 -2.01 5.64 -3.01
CA TYR A 51 -2.19 6.46 -4.20
C TYR A 51 -2.61 5.61 -5.41
N TYR A 52 -1.90 4.52 -5.67
CA TYR A 52 -2.25 3.62 -6.77
C TYR A 52 -3.63 2.98 -6.62
N ARG A 53 -3.99 2.54 -5.41
CA ARG A 53 -5.28 1.90 -5.16
C ARG A 53 -6.45 2.86 -5.32
N TYR A 54 -6.30 4.13 -4.95
CA TYR A 54 -7.38 5.12 -4.99
C TYR A 54 -7.42 5.95 -6.28
N ARG A 55 -6.39 5.91 -7.14
CA ARG A 55 -6.32 6.68 -8.40
C ARG A 55 -7.39 6.30 -9.43
N ASP A 56 -7.95 5.09 -9.35
CA ASP A 56 -8.88 4.55 -10.35
C ASP A 56 -10.32 5.11 -10.25
N ASN A 57 -10.54 6.26 -9.59
CA ASN A 57 -11.85 6.93 -9.43
C ASN A 57 -12.98 6.09 -8.81
N LYS A 58 -12.71 4.85 -8.36
CA LYS A 58 -13.69 3.96 -7.71
C LYS A 58 -14.24 4.53 -6.41
N TYR A 59 -13.57 5.50 -5.79
CA TYR A 59 -14.10 6.21 -4.62
C TYR A 59 -15.43 6.90 -4.94
N LYS A 60 -15.63 7.39 -6.17
CA LYS A 60 -16.90 8.00 -6.61
C LYS A 60 -18.07 7.02 -6.56
N LYS A 61 -17.83 5.70 -6.65
CA LYS A 61 -18.87 4.69 -6.47
C LYS A 61 -19.36 4.61 -5.02
N TYR A 62 -18.55 4.98 -4.04
CA TYR A 62 -18.86 4.93 -2.61
C TYR A 62 -19.23 6.29 -2.01
N ILE A 63 -19.14 7.38 -2.78
CA ILE A 63 -19.68 8.68 -2.37
C ILE A 63 -21.21 8.60 -2.43
N ILE A 64 -21.86 8.85 -1.29
CA ILE A 64 -23.29 9.11 -1.22
C ILE A 64 -23.51 10.48 -1.87
N ASN A 65 -24.31 10.51 -2.93
CA ASN A 65 -24.69 11.73 -3.64
C ASN A 65 -26.22 11.82 -3.59
N ASP A 66 -26.78 13.03 -3.61
CA ASP A 66 -28.23 13.27 -3.56
C ASP A 66 -29.00 12.43 -4.59
N LYS A 67 -28.43 12.22 -5.79
CA LYS A 67 -29.02 11.35 -6.83
C LYS A 67 -29.17 9.90 -6.37
N LYS A 68 -28.16 9.34 -5.69
CA LYS A 68 -28.20 7.96 -5.17
C LYS A 68 -29.17 7.80 -4.01
N ILE A 69 -29.23 8.82 -3.13
CA ILE A 69 -30.20 8.83 -2.02
C ILE A 69 -31.62 8.84 -2.61
N LYS A 70 -31.86 9.66 -3.64
CA LYS A 70 -33.15 9.74 -4.30
C LYS A 70 -33.54 8.42 -4.98
N GLU A 71 -32.62 7.77 -5.70
CA GLU A 71 -32.84 6.43 -6.28
C GLU A 71 -33.18 5.37 -5.22
N TRP A 72 -32.52 5.38 -4.06
CA TRP A 72 -32.82 4.43 -2.98
C TRP A 72 -34.21 4.65 -2.37
N ILE A 73 -34.60 5.91 -2.20
CA ILE A 73 -35.95 6.27 -1.71
C ILE A 73 -37.01 5.83 -2.74
N ASP A 74 -36.79 6.08 -4.03
CA ASP A 74 -37.74 5.72 -5.10
C ASP A 74 -37.94 4.19 -5.17
N ASN A 75 -36.86 3.41 -5.19
CA ASN A 75 -36.92 1.94 -5.20
C ASN A 75 -37.48 1.33 -3.90
N SER A 76 -37.55 2.09 -2.80
CA SER A 76 -38.14 1.61 -1.54
C SER A 76 -39.64 1.84 -1.43
N ASN A 77 -40.18 2.69 -2.32
CA ASN A 77 -41.61 3.03 -2.38
C ASN A 77 -42.36 2.29 -3.51
N GLU A 78 -41.66 1.46 -4.29
CA GLU A 78 -42.18 0.55 -5.32
C GLU A 78 -42.29 -0.87 -4.78
#